data_AF-A0A1H9XSJ0-F1
#
_entry.id   AF-A0A1H9XSJ0-F1
#
_cell.length_a   1.000
_cell.length_b   1.000
_cell.length_c   1.000
_cell.angle_alpha   90.00
_cell.angle_beta   90.00
_cell.angle_gamma   90.00
#
_symmetry.space_group_name_H-M   'P 1'
#
loop_
_entity.id
_entity.type
_entity.pdbx_description
1 polymer ?
#
loop_
_entity_poly.entity_id
_entity_poly.type
_entity_poly.pdbx_seq_one_letter_code
_entity_poly.pdbx_strand_id
1 'polypeptide(L)'
;MLTHYRVTGHAPPTDTQVDAWLHELRGHSAGECHAALTVLQAQHHGRITPADVIDRIRIARAHPVTHLPVVPAQRRAGITRERATAARDRGIVAVYTAMGWPLTPDRDTALQVRCPFCKANPGHGCGPLTRDRLGRRERRDRRTGLHPSRLDAARTSTEGTAR
;
A
#
# COMPACT_ATOMS: atom_id res chain seq x y z
N MET A 1 -5.23 2.67 -14.96
CA MET A 1 -5.43 1.22 -15.21
C MET A 1 -5.14 0.86 -16.66
N LEU A 2 -5.81 1.48 -17.63
CA LEU A 2 -5.73 1.15 -19.06
C LEU A 2 -4.36 1.42 -19.72
N THR A 3 -3.56 2.33 -19.16
CA THR A 3 -2.23 2.70 -19.67
C THR A 3 -1.19 1.59 -19.61
N HIS A 4 -1.39 0.58 -18.76
CA HIS A 4 -0.49 -0.58 -18.66
C HIS A 4 -0.87 -1.70 -19.65
N TYR A 5 -2.00 -1.56 -20.33
CA TYR A 5 -2.56 -2.59 -21.20
C TYR A 5 -2.56 -2.09 -22.64
N ARG A 6 -2.32 -3.00 -23.60
CA ARG A 6 -2.38 -2.70 -25.06
C ARG A 6 -3.84 -2.57 -25.53
N VAL A 7 -4.60 -1.72 -24.85
CA VAL A 7 -6.02 -1.48 -25.08
C VAL A 7 -6.25 -0.64 -26.34
N THR A 8 -5.31 0.24 -26.65
CA THR A 8 -5.34 1.14 -27.83
C THR A 8 -4.20 0.88 -28.82
N GLY A 9 -3.44 -0.21 -28.65
CA GLY A 9 -2.23 -0.47 -29.43
C GLY A 9 -0.97 0.13 -28.79
N HIS A 10 -0.11 0.79 -29.58
CA HIS A 10 1.16 1.40 -29.12
C HIS A 10 1.03 2.89 -28.77
N ALA A 11 -0.09 3.52 -29.11
CA ALA A 11 -0.37 4.90 -28.78
C ALA A 11 -1.12 5.01 -27.43
N PRO A 12 -0.82 6.03 -26.60
CA PRO A 12 -1.57 6.28 -25.37
C PRO A 12 -3.06 6.54 -25.69
N PRO A 13 -3.98 6.06 -24.83
CA PRO A 13 -5.42 6.27 -25.03
C PRO A 13 -5.78 7.76 -24.90
N THR A 14 -6.76 8.22 -25.70
CA THR A 14 -7.34 9.56 -25.53
C THR A 14 -8.33 9.59 -24.36
N ASP A 15 -8.56 10.76 -23.78
CA ASP A 15 -9.53 10.92 -22.67
C ASP A 15 -10.93 10.42 -23.06
N THR A 16 -11.36 10.69 -24.29
CA THR A 16 -12.63 10.18 -24.84
C THR A 16 -12.71 8.65 -24.88
N GLN A 17 -11.59 7.97 -25.16
CA GLN A 17 -11.52 6.52 -25.15
C GLN A 17 -11.54 5.98 -23.71
N VAL A 18 -10.88 6.67 -22.79
CA VAL A 18 -10.91 6.32 -21.36
C VAL A 18 -12.34 6.45 -20.82
N ASP A 19 -13.03 7.54 -21.12
CA ASP A 19 -14.41 7.77 -20.67
C ASP A 19 -15.38 6.72 -21.23
N ALA A 20 -15.27 6.38 -22.51
CA ALA A 20 -16.05 5.32 -23.13
C ALA A 20 -15.82 3.97 -22.44
N TRP A 21 -14.56 3.62 -22.16
CA TRP A 21 -14.21 2.41 -21.43
C TRP A 21 -14.76 2.39 -20.01
N LEU A 22 -14.69 3.51 -19.29
CA LEU A 22 -15.23 3.62 -17.94
C LEU A 22 -16.75 3.50 -17.94
N HIS A 23 -17.41 4.03 -18.96
CA HIS A 23 -18.85 3.91 -19.14
C HIS A 23 -19.25 2.45 -19.41
N GLU A 24 -18.58 1.78 -20.35
CA GLU A 24 -18.91 0.39 -20.73
C GLU A 24 -18.59 -0.62 -19.62
N LEU A 25 -17.54 -0.39 -18.83
CA LEU A 25 -17.16 -1.26 -17.71
C LEU A 25 -17.88 -0.92 -16.40
N ARG A 26 -18.87 -0.01 -16.44
CA ARG A 26 -19.64 0.37 -15.27
C ARG A 26 -20.38 -0.84 -14.70
N GLY A 27 -20.16 -1.12 -13.43
CA GLY A 27 -20.74 -2.29 -12.73
C GLY A 27 -19.80 -3.48 -12.61
N HIS A 28 -18.59 -3.40 -13.18
CA HIS A 28 -17.51 -4.34 -12.93
C HIS A 28 -16.48 -3.73 -11.97
N SER A 29 -15.95 -4.54 -11.06
CA SER A 29 -14.94 -4.07 -10.12
C SER A 29 -13.58 -3.89 -10.82
N ALA A 30 -12.77 -2.96 -10.33
CA ALA A 30 -11.42 -2.75 -10.85
C ALA A 30 -10.56 -4.03 -10.79
N GLY A 31 -10.78 -4.88 -9.79
CA GLY A 31 -10.09 -6.17 -9.66
C GLY A 31 -10.48 -7.16 -10.76
N GLU A 32 -11.78 -7.25 -11.08
CA GLU A 32 -12.27 -8.11 -12.18
C GLU A 32 -11.75 -7.64 -13.54
N CYS A 33 -11.78 -6.34 -13.80
CA CYS A 33 -11.23 -5.77 -15.03
C CYS A 33 -9.72 -6.03 -15.16
N HIS A 34 -8.96 -5.86 -14.08
CA HIS A 34 -7.52 -6.12 -14.06
C HIS A 34 -7.19 -7.61 -14.30
N ALA A 35 -7.94 -8.51 -13.68
CA ALA A 35 -7.76 -9.95 -13.87
C ALA A 35 -8.08 -10.38 -15.31
N ALA A 36 -9.20 -9.89 -15.86
CA ALA A 36 -9.59 -10.16 -17.24
C ALA A 36 -8.56 -9.65 -18.25
N LEU A 37 -8.10 -8.40 -18.09
CA LEU A 37 -7.08 -7.80 -18.95
C LEU A 37 -5.75 -8.56 -18.92
N THR A 38 -5.33 -9.03 -17.75
CA THR A 38 -4.09 -9.82 -17.60
C THR A 38 -4.14 -11.13 -18.39
N VAL A 39 -5.29 -11.83 -18.36
CA VAL A 39 -5.46 -13.06 -19.14
C VAL A 39 -5.54 -12.77 -20.64
N LEU A 40 -6.30 -11.75 -21.02
CA LEU A 40 -6.45 -11.35 -22.43
C LEU A 40 -5.09 -10.94 -23.02
N GLN A 41 -4.23 -10.25 -22.29
CA GLN A 41 -2.88 -9.94 -22.79
C GLN A 41 -2.01 -11.17 -23.09
N ALA A 42 -2.18 -12.26 -22.33
CA ALA A 42 -1.41 -13.48 -22.54
C ALA A 42 -1.92 -14.32 -23.73
N GLN A 43 -3.21 -14.17 -24.08
CA GLN A 43 -3.90 -15.02 -25.05
C GLN A 43 -4.27 -14.28 -26.35
N HIS A 44 -4.32 -12.96 -26.31
CA HIS A 44 -4.81 -12.12 -27.39
C HIS A 44 -3.67 -11.25 -27.94
N HIS A 45 -3.33 -11.45 -29.22
CA HIS A 45 -2.30 -10.68 -29.91
C HIS A 45 -2.82 -9.40 -30.60
N GLY A 46 -4.12 -9.12 -30.45
CA GLY A 46 -4.81 -7.98 -31.07
C GLY A 46 -5.20 -6.88 -30.08
N ARG A 47 -5.97 -5.90 -30.59
CA ARG A 47 -6.57 -4.84 -29.77
C ARG A 47 -7.62 -5.45 -28.84
N ILE A 48 -7.49 -5.18 -27.54
CA ILE A 48 -8.47 -5.60 -26.54
C ILE A 48 -9.57 -4.54 -26.46
N THR A 49 -10.83 -4.97 -26.52
CA THR A 49 -12.03 -4.11 -26.41
C THR A 49 -12.69 -4.27 -25.03
N PRO A 50 -13.57 -3.34 -24.61
CA PRO A 50 -14.33 -3.52 -23.36
C PRO A 50 -15.21 -4.78 -23.39
N ALA A 51 -15.77 -5.12 -24.54
CA ALA A 51 -16.59 -6.32 -24.72
C ALA A 51 -15.80 -7.60 -24.40
N ASP A 52 -14.53 -7.69 -24.83
CA ASP A 52 -13.66 -8.82 -24.51
C ASP A 52 -13.44 -8.96 -23.00
N VAL A 53 -13.29 -7.83 -22.30
CA VAL A 53 -13.14 -7.78 -20.84
C VAL A 53 -14.41 -8.26 -20.15
N ILE A 54 -15.57 -7.76 -20.57
CA ILE A 54 -16.88 -8.14 -20.02
C ILE A 54 -17.12 -9.64 -20.22
N ASP A 55 -16.85 -10.16 -21.42
CA ASP A 55 -17.04 -11.57 -21.72
C ASP A 55 -16.11 -12.45 -20.88
N ARG A 56 -14.85 -12.04 -20.70
CA ARG A 56 -13.92 -12.76 -19.83
C ARG A 56 -14.35 -12.77 -18.37
N ILE A 57 -14.87 -11.65 -17.86
CA ILE A 57 -15.44 -11.57 -16.50
C ILE A 57 -16.64 -12.51 -16.37
N ARG A 58 -17.53 -12.51 -17.37
CA ARG A 58 -18.70 -13.41 -17.41
C ARG A 58 -18.28 -14.87 -17.35
N ILE A 59 -17.31 -15.28 -18.17
CA ILE A 59 -16.78 -16.65 -18.16
C ILE A 59 -16.15 -17.01 -16.81
N ALA A 60 -15.38 -16.09 -16.22
CA ALA A 60 -14.73 -16.30 -14.93
C ALA A 60 -15.73 -16.42 -13.76
N ARG A 61 -16.84 -15.67 -13.80
CA ARG A 61 -17.94 -15.80 -12.83
C ARG A 61 -18.68 -17.13 -12.98
N ALA A 62 -18.85 -17.62 -14.21
CA ALA A 62 -19.49 -18.90 -14.49
C ALA A 62 -18.62 -20.10 -14.10
N HIS A 63 -17.29 -19.94 -14.11
CA HIS A 63 -16.32 -20.98 -13.77
C HIS A 63 -15.35 -20.47 -12.70
N PRO A 64 -15.82 -20.28 -11.45
CA PRO A 64 -14.98 -19.82 -10.37
C PRO A 64 -13.86 -20.83 -10.16
N VAL A 65 -12.62 -20.38 -10.29
CA VAL A 65 -11.44 -21.23 -10.12
C VAL A 65 -11.43 -21.73 -8.66
N THR A 66 -11.74 -23.01 -8.47
CA THR A 66 -11.78 -23.69 -7.15
C THR A 66 -10.40 -23.82 -6.50
N HIS A 67 -9.33 -23.63 -7.27
CA HIS A 67 -7.96 -23.60 -6.79
C HIS A 67 -7.24 -22.35 -7.31
N LEU A 68 -7.25 -21.28 -6.51
CA LEU A 68 -6.35 -20.17 -6.76
C LEU A 68 -4.91 -20.72 -6.71
N PRO A 69 -4.11 -20.62 -7.77
CA PRO A 69 -2.68 -20.85 -7.63
C PRO A 69 -2.20 -19.83 -6.61
N VAL A 70 -1.73 -20.31 -5.46
CA VAL A 70 -1.02 -19.49 -4.49
C VAL A 70 0.13 -18.87 -5.27
N VAL A 71 0.01 -17.60 -5.63
CA VAL A 71 1.13 -16.85 -6.20
C VAL A 71 2.24 -17.01 -5.18
N PRO A 72 3.35 -17.70 -5.51
CA PRO A 72 4.45 -17.81 -4.58
C PRO A 72 4.82 -16.37 -4.29
N ALA A 73 4.69 -15.94 -3.04
CA ALA A 73 5.23 -14.65 -2.65
C ALA A 73 6.69 -14.70 -3.12
N GLN A 74 7.02 -13.96 -4.18
CA GLN A 74 8.39 -13.84 -4.63
C GLN A 74 9.14 -13.33 -3.41
N ARG A 75 9.83 -14.23 -2.71
CA ARG A 75 10.79 -13.85 -1.70
C ARG A 75 11.77 -12.99 -2.48
N ARG A 76 11.71 -11.68 -2.28
CA ARG A 76 12.70 -10.73 -2.79
C ARG A 76 14.03 -11.14 -2.17
N ALA A 77 14.71 -12.10 -2.78
CA ALA A 77 16.00 -12.59 -2.32
C ALA A 77 16.94 -11.38 -2.29
N GLY A 78 17.51 -11.08 -1.11
CA GLY A 78 18.48 -10.01 -0.92
C GLY A 78 17.95 -8.66 -0.44
N ILE A 79 16.63 -8.42 -0.42
CA ILE A 79 16.07 -7.22 0.24
C ILE A 79 15.71 -7.59 1.67
N THR A 80 16.60 -7.26 2.60
CA THR A 80 16.30 -7.37 4.03
C THR A 80 15.16 -6.41 4.39
N ARG A 81 14.40 -6.76 5.43
CA ARG A 81 13.35 -5.90 5.97
C ARG A 81 13.89 -4.52 6.35
N GLU A 82 15.12 -4.46 6.87
CA GLU A 82 15.80 -3.21 7.19
C GLU A 82 16.05 -2.37 5.94
N ARG A 83 16.58 -2.95 4.86
CA ARG A 83 16.83 -2.24 3.60
C ARG A 83 15.54 -1.69 2.98
N ALA A 84 14.47 -2.48 3.00
CA ALA A 84 13.16 -2.02 2.55
C ALA A 84 12.61 -0.87 3.41
N THR A 85 12.81 -0.95 4.73
CA THR A 85 12.39 0.10 5.68
C THR A 85 13.17 1.38 5.46
N ALA A 86 14.50 1.29 5.32
CA ALA A 86 15.37 2.43 5.04
C ALA A 86 15.04 3.10 3.69
N ALA A 87 14.77 2.32 2.64
CA ALA A 87 14.35 2.85 1.35
C ALA A 87 13.00 3.59 1.44
N ARG A 88 12.02 3.01 2.15
CA ARG A 88 10.74 3.66 2.43
C ARG A 88 10.93 4.99 3.17
N ASP A 89 11.73 4.98 4.23
CA ASP A 89 11.92 6.15 5.09
C ASP A 89 12.61 7.28 4.32
N ARG A 90 13.60 6.98 3.46
CA ARG A 90 14.21 7.97 2.54
C ARG A 90 13.18 8.57 1.58
N GLY A 91 12.30 7.75 1.00
CA GLY A 91 11.24 8.21 0.11
C GLY A 91 10.25 9.15 0.80
N ILE A 92 9.84 8.82 2.03
CA ILE A 92 8.96 9.67 2.83
C ILE A 92 9.62 11.03 3.11
N VAL A 93 10.89 11.03 3.54
CA VAL A 93 11.64 12.28 3.79
C VAL A 93 11.72 13.13 2.53
N ALA A 94 12.08 12.54 1.38
CA ALA A 94 12.19 13.28 0.12
C ALA A 94 10.88 13.95 -0.29
N VAL A 95 9.75 13.26 -0.15
CA VAL A 95 8.41 13.82 -0.45
C VAL A 95 8.06 14.96 0.50
N TYR A 96 8.26 14.80 1.80
CA TYR A 96 7.95 15.84 2.78
C TYR A 96 8.79 17.10 2.58
N THR A 97 10.09 16.92 2.31
CA THR A 97 11.00 18.03 1.98
C THR A 97 10.57 18.73 0.70
N ALA A 98 10.21 18.00 -0.36
CA ALA A 98 9.77 18.58 -1.63
C ALA A 98 8.45 19.37 -1.50
N MET A 99 7.56 18.93 -0.61
CA MET A 99 6.27 19.58 -0.34
C MET A 99 6.38 20.75 0.65
N GLY A 100 7.55 20.96 1.28
CA GLY A 100 7.72 21.93 2.36
C GLY A 100 6.91 21.59 3.61
N TRP A 101 6.46 20.34 3.75
CA TRP A 101 5.69 19.91 4.91
C TRP A 101 6.63 19.56 6.06
N PRO A 102 6.37 20.08 7.28
CA PRO A 102 7.17 19.69 8.42
C PRO A 102 7.01 18.18 8.65
N LEU A 103 8.13 17.45 8.63
CA LEU A 103 8.21 16.12 9.21
C LEU A 103 7.71 16.24 10.65
N THR A 104 6.69 15.46 11.04
CA THR A 104 6.11 15.55 12.38
C THR A 104 7.21 15.41 13.44
N PRO A 105 7.61 16.51 14.13
CA PRO A 105 8.77 16.49 15.02
C PRO A 105 8.53 15.54 16.21
N ASP A 106 7.27 15.43 16.63
CA ASP A 106 6.81 14.49 17.65
C ASP A 106 7.19 13.02 17.34
N ARG A 107 7.27 12.65 16.06
CA ARG A 107 7.58 11.28 15.65
C ARG A 107 9.06 10.96 15.86
N ASP A 108 9.95 11.85 15.46
CA ASP A 108 11.40 11.60 15.52
C ASP A 108 11.88 11.60 16.97
N THR A 109 11.39 12.54 17.78
CA THR A 109 11.63 12.55 19.23
C THR A 109 11.09 11.27 19.89
N ALA A 110 9.88 10.84 19.53
CA ALA A 110 9.31 9.63 20.10
C ALA A 110 10.00 8.34 19.65
N LEU A 111 10.61 8.31 18.47
CA LEU A 111 11.40 7.17 18.03
C LEU A 111 12.66 6.95 18.89
N GLN A 112 13.18 7.96 19.58
CA GLN A 112 14.32 7.81 20.49
C GLN A 112 13.96 7.10 21.80
N VAL A 113 12.67 7.07 22.16
CA VAL A 113 12.21 6.44 23.41
C VAL A 113 11.69 5.03 23.13
N ARG A 114 11.97 4.06 24.01
CA ARG A 114 11.39 2.71 23.92
C ARG A 114 9.89 2.79 24.17
N CYS A 115 9.08 2.13 23.34
CA CYS A 115 7.62 2.16 23.52
C CYS A 115 7.22 1.42 24.81
N PRO A 116 6.53 2.07 25.77
CA PRO A 116 6.12 1.42 27.02
C PRO A 116 5.02 0.38 26.79
N PHE A 117 4.20 0.52 25.74
CA PHE A 117 3.12 -0.41 25.40
C PHE A 117 3.63 -1.65 24.64
N CYS A 118 4.08 -1.48 23.39
CA CYS A 118 4.49 -2.61 22.54
C CYS A 118 5.95 -3.03 22.69
N LYS A 119 6.71 -2.38 23.57
CA LYS A 119 8.13 -2.63 23.84
C LYS A 119 9.07 -2.48 22.63
N ALA A 120 8.60 -1.86 21.54
CA ALA A 120 9.42 -1.52 20.38
C ALA A 120 10.63 -0.69 20.80
N ASN A 121 11.82 -1.09 20.32
CA ASN A 121 13.08 -0.45 20.63
C ASN A 121 13.17 0.97 20.01
N PRO A 122 14.10 1.81 20.52
CA PRO A 122 14.48 3.05 19.86
C PRO A 122 14.80 2.84 18.37
N GLY A 123 14.47 3.83 17.54
CA GLY A 123 14.62 3.79 16.07
C GLY A 123 13.61 2.91 15.31
N HIS A 124 12.83 2.08 15.99
CA HIS A 124 11.87 1.16 15.35
C HIS A 124 10.43 1.64 15.51
N GLY A 125 9.60 1.49 14.47
CA GLY A 125 8.17 1.80 14.53
C GLY A 125 7.37 0.85 15.44
N CYS A 126 6.21 1.31 15.93
CA CYS A 126 5.32 0.50 16.76
C CYS A 126 4.56 -0.57 15.92
N GLY A 127 4.49 -1.81 16.45
CA GLY A 127 3.74 -2.90 15.83
C GLY A 127 2.23 -2.62 15.69
N PRO A 128 1.58 -3.03 14.59
CA PRO A 128 0.17 -2.69 14.31
C PRO A 128 -0.87 -3.46 15.13
N LEU A 129 -0.50 -4.63 15.66
CA LEU A 129 -1.43 -5.59 16.27
C LEU A 129 -1.00 -6.01 17.68
N THR A 130 -0.12 -5.24 18.32
CA THR A 130 0.38 -5.58 19.65
C THR A 130 -0.71 -5.41 20.70
N ARG A 131 -0.81 -6.37 21.62
CA ARG A 131 -1.63 -6.28 22.84
C ARG A 131 -0.71 -6.13 24.05
N ASP A 132 -1.15 -5.42 25.09
CA ASP A 132 -0.45 -5.44 26.38
C ASP A 132 -0.67 -6.76 27.12
N ARG A 133 -0.04 -6.92 28.30
CA ARG A 133 -0.21 -8.10 29.17
C ARG A 133 -1.65 -8.30 29.66
N LEU A 134 -2.48 -7.26 29.60
CA LEU A 134 -3.90 -7.28 29.96
C LEU A 134 -4.81 -7.51 28.73
N GLY A 135 -4.22 -7.83 27.57
CA GLY A 135 -4.93 -8.10 26.32
C GLY A 135 -5.49 -6.85 25.64
N ARG A 136 -5.23 -5.65 26.17
CA ARG A 136 -5.73 -4.37 25.64
C ARG A 136 -4.95 -3.98 24.39
N ARG A 137 -5.64 -3.32 23.46
CA ARG A 137 -5.05 -2.78 22.23
C ARG A 137 -4.96 -1.27 22.35
N GLU A 138 -3.81 -0.74 21.97
CA GLU A 138 -3.63 0.68 21.81
C GLU A 138 -3.63 1.00 20.31
N ARG A 139 -4.58 1.82 19.86
CA ARG A 139 -4.61 2.24 18.47
C ARG A 139 -3.48 3.25 18.26
N ARG A 140 -2.62 2.97 17.27
CA ARG A 140 -1.58 3.91 16.87
C ARG A 140 -2.19 5.23 16.43
N ASP A 141 -1.54 6.32 16.79
CA ASP A 141 -1.85 7.64 16.29
C ASP A 141 -1.72 7.63 14.76
N ARG A 142 -2.74 8.16 14.05
CA ARG A 142 -2.79 8.09 12.59
C ARG A 142 -1.71 8.95 11.95
N ARG A 143 -1.33 10.05 12.61
CA ARG A 143 -0.38 11.04 12.09
C ARG A 143 1.06 10.53 12.17
N THR A 144 1.43 9.93 13.30
CA THR A 144 2.81 9.50 13.58
C THR A 144 3.04 8.00 13.35
N GLY A 145 1.98 7.19 13.34
CA GLY A 145 2.07 5.73 13.26
C GLY A 145 2.68 5.09 14.50
N LEU A 146 2.78 5.82 15.62
CA LEU A 146 3.29 5.35 16.91
C LEU A 146 2.15 5.17 17.91
N HIS A 147 2.38 4.40 18.97
CA HIS A 147 1.43 4.33 20.08
C HIS A 147 1.43 5.65 20.87
N PRO A 148 0.25 6.19 21.25
CA PRO A 148 0.12 7.36 22.13
C PRO A 148 1.02 7.29 23.35
N SER A 149 1.09 6.14 24.02
CA SER A 149 1.95 5.93 25.19
C SER A 149 3.43 6.18 24.92
N ARG A 150 3.91 6.00 23.67
CA ARG A 150 5.28 6.35 23.28
C ARG A 150 5.44 7.85 23.05
N LEU A 151 4.44 8.49 22.45
CA LEU A 151 4.44 9.94 22.24
C LEU A 151 4.44 10.68 23.58
N ASP A 152 3.64 10.22 24.54
CA ASP A 152 3.59 10.80 25.89
C ASP A 152 4.90 10.57 26.65
N ALA A 153 5.47 9.36 26.58
CA ALA A 153 6.79 9.08 27.16
C ALA A 153 7.89 9.99 26.58
N ALA A 154 7.84 10.27 25.27
CA ALA A 154 8.77 11.18 24.62
C ALA A 154 8.65 12.61 25.15
N ARG A 155 7.41 13.13 25.27
CA ARG A 155 7.14 14.47 25.84
C ARG A 155 7.72 14.60 27.25
N THR A 156 7.46 13.62 28.12
CA THR A 156 7.99 13.63 29.49
C THR A 156 9.52 13.52 29.57
N SER A 157 10.15 12.82 28.62
CA SER A 157 11.61 12.68 28.57
C SER A 157 12.30 13.97 28.10
N THR A 158 11.67 14.71 27.18
CA THR A 158 12.18 16.00 26.70
C THR A 158 12.07 17.08 27.78
N GLU A 159 11.00 17.09 28.58
CA GLU A 159 10.82 18.02 29.69
C GLU A 159 11.80 17.77 30.85
N GLY A 160 12.18 16.51 31.10
CA GLY A 160 13.15 16.15 32.14
C GLY A 160 14.61 16.48 31.82
N THR A 161 14.96 16.72 30.55
CA THR A 161 16.34 17.02 30.11
C THR A 161 16.66 18.53 30.16
N ALA A 162 15.67 19.38 30.46
CA ALA A 162 15.80 20.84 30.52
C ALA A 162 15.91 21.41 31.95
N ARG A 163 16.23 20.59 32.96
CA ARG A 163 16.54 20.98 34.34
C ARG A 163 17.92 20.49 34.73
#